data_AF-A0A927THV9-F1
#
_entry.id   AF-A0A927THV9-F1
#
_cell.length_a   1.000
_cell.length_b   1.000
_cell.length_c   1.000
_cell.angle_alpha   90.00
_cell.angle_beta   90.00
_cell.angle_gamma   90.00
#
_symmetry.space_group_name_H-M   'P 1'
#
loop_
_entity.id
_entity.type
_entity.pdbx_description
1 polymer ?
#
loop_
_entity_poly.entity_id
_entity_poly.type
_entity_poly.pdbx_seq_one_letter_code
_entity_poly.pdbx_strand_id
1 'polypeptide(L)'
;MKRLREGIVMHLLNYDFYDLYALIIFFRADTDKVSQYTKALEQIVSYMTEPASGNVLEFNTVRKILRSHVNEAEEGLSWIWAENVYTGNILIIKNEKYYNILTAIFQEMIQCARDKQRLWQLCDATHNIPTLLVACKKPKKIIKSMVRFYRKDYNKYFLVEELKGM
;
A
#
# COMPACT_ATOMS: atom_id res chain seq x y z
N MET A 1 -1.70 -11.71 36.55
CA MET A 1 -2.38 -10.73 35.68
C MET A 1 -2.00 -10.99 34.23
N LYS A 2 -2.89 -11.58 33.43
CA LYS A 2 -2.74 -11.65 31.96
C LYS A 2 -2.93 -10.23 31.43
N ARG A 3 -1.89 -9.62 30.86
CA ARG A 3 -2.08 -8.45 29.98
C ARG A 3 -2.93 -8.93 28.81
N LEU A 4 -4.16 -8.44 28.71
CA LEU A 4 -4.91 -8.47 27.46
C LEU A 4 -3.98 -7.81 26.43
N ARG A 5 -3.49 -8.58 25.45
CA ARG A 5 -2.90 -7.96 24.26
C ARG A 5 -4.07 -7.24 23.62
N GLU A 6 -4.19 -5.94 23.87
CA GLU A 6 -4.97 -5.05 23.03
C GLU A 6 -4.48 -5.33 21.61
N GLY A 7 -5.31 -6.03 20.84
CA GLY A 7 -4.96 -6.43 19.49
C GLY A 7 -4.66 -5.16 18.72
N ILE A 8 -3.60 -5.16 17.92
CA ILE A 8 -3.32 -4.10 16.95
C ILE A 8 -4.60 -3.94 16.12
N VAL A 9 -5.37 -2.88 16.38
CA VAL A 9 -6.50 -2.57 15.53
C VAL A 9 -5.91 -1.98 14.26
N MET A 10 -6.44 -2.43 13.13
CA MET A 10 -6.02 -1.99 11.81
C MET A 10 -7.15 -1.14 11.24
N HIS A 11 -6.80 -0.06 10.54
CA HIS A 11 -7.70 1.06 10.29
C HIS A 11 -8.09 1.29 8.85
N LEU A 12 -7.41 0.67 7.88
CA LEU A 12 -7.71 0.87 6.48
C LEU A 12 -8.94 0.07 6.05
N LEU A 13 -9.74 0.73 5.24
CA LEU A 13 -10.89 0.14 4.58
C LEU A 13 -10.47 -0.52 3.28
N ASN A 14 -11.32 -1.40 2.75
CA ASN A 14 -11.16 -1.94 1.40
C ASN A 14 -11.00 -0.83 0.33
N TYR A 15 -11.60 0.34 0.52
CA TYR A 15 -11.45 1.49 -0.38
C TYR A 15 -10.05 2.10 -0.32
N ASP A 16 -9.41 2.16 0.85
CA ASP A 16 -8.02 2.62 0.95
C ASP A 16 -7.07 1.68 0.21
N PHE A 17 -7.33 0.37 0.19
CA PHE A 17 -6.56 -0.57 -0.64
C PHE A 17 -6.72 -0.28 -2.14
N TYR A 18 -7.89 0.18 -2.58
CA TYR A 18 -8.08 0.62 -3.97
C TYR A 18 -7.34 1.93 -4.28
N ASP A 19 -7.29 2.84 -3.31
CA ASP A 19 -6.49 4.06 -3.42
C ASP A 19 -4.98 3.74 -3.50
N LEU A 20 -4.49 2.78 -2.71
CA LEU A 20 -3.11 2.28 -2.79
C LEU A 20 -2.82 1.60 -4.13
N TYR A 21 -3.77 0.83 -4.67
CA TYR A 21 -3.67 0.28 -6.03
C TYR A 21 -3.53 1.39 -7.08
N ALA A 22 -4.38 2.41 -7.04
CA ALA A 22 -4.35 3.54 -7.96
C ALA A 22 -3.02 4.30 -7.85
N LEU A 23 -2.51 4.48 -6.63
CA LEU A 23 -1.22 5.13 -6.39
C LEU A 23 -0.03 4.37 -7.01
N ILE A 24 0.00 3.03 -6.91
CA ILE A 24 1.07 2.23 -7.54
C ILE A 24 0.97 2.31 -9.07
N ILE A 25 -0.25 2.35 -9.63
CA ILE A 25 -0.43 2.55 -11.08
C ILE A 25 0.08 3.91 -11.53
N PHE A 26 -0.20 4.96 -10.76
CA PHE A 26 0.30 6.30 -11.04
C PHE A 26 1.85 6.30 -11.09
N PHE A 27 2.52 5.70 -10.11
CA PHE A 27 3.99 5.58 -10.12
C PHE A 27 4.54 4.69 -11.22
N ARG A 28 3.77 3.68 -11.66
CA ARG A 28 4.15 2.87 -12.83
C ARG A 28 4.15 3.68 -14.12
N ALA A 29 3.22 4.63 -14.25
CA ALA A 29 3.11 5.49 -15.43
C ALA A 29 4.21 6.55 -15.47
N ASP A 30 4.61 7.08 -14.31
CA ASP A 30 5.75 7.99 -14.17
C ASP A 30 6.52 7.74 -12.87
N THR A 31 7.65 7.04 -12.97
CA THR A 31 8.46 6.67 -11.80
C THR A 31 9.17 7.86 -11.16
N ASP A 32 9.33 8.99 -11.86
CA ASP A 32 10.00 10.18 -11.31
C ASP A 32 9.18 10.81 -10.17
N LYS A 33 7.87 10.53 -10.17
CA LYS A 33 6.94 10.98 -9.13
C LYS A 33 7.22 10.32 -7.78
N VAL A 34 7.79 9.12 -7.72
CA VAL A 34 8.07 8.44 -6.44
C VAL A 34 9.00 9.28 -5.55
N SER A 35 10.06 9.85 -6.14
CA SER A 35 10.98 10.75 -5.43
C SER A 35 10.28 12.02 -4.96
N GLN A 36 9.32 12.54 -5.73
CA GLN A 36 8.57 13.76 -5.39
C GLN A 36 7.61 13.53 -4.20
N TYR A 37 7.02 12.33 -4.13
CA TYR A 37 6.02 11.98 -3.13
C TYR A 37 6.55 11.10 -1.99
N THR A 38 7.88 11.02 -1.81
CA THR A 38 8.50 10.19 -0.77
C THR A 38 7.96 10.50 0.63
N LYS A 39 7.76 11.78 0.98
CA LYS A 39 7.17 12.18 2.28
C LYS A 39 5.75 11.65 2.48
N ALA A 40 4.94 11.63 1.42
CA ALA A 40 3.59 11.09 1.47
C ALA A 40 3.63 9.57 1.68
N LEU A 41 4.53 8.88 0.98
CA LEU A 41 4.74 7.44 1.14
C LEU A 41 5.20 7.09 2.56
N GLU A 42 6.10 7.87 3.15
CA GLU A 42 6.54 7.71 4.54
C GLU A 42 5.37 7.84 5.52
N GLN A 43 4.47 8.81 5.33
CA GLN A 43 3.28 8.96 6.16
C GLN A 43 2.28 7.80 5.99
N ILE A 44 2.08 7.32 4.75
CA ILE A 44 1.26 6.14 4.48
C ILE A 44 1.85 4.91 5.19
N VAL A 45 3.17 4.71 5.10
CA VAL A 45 3.87 3.64 5.81
C VAL A 45 3.70 3.77 7.32
N SER A 46 3.93 4.97 7.88
CA SER A 46 3.75 5.23 9.33
C SER A 46 2.35 4.83 9.76
N TYR A 47 1.32 5.31 9.05
CA TYR A 47 -0.08 5.01 9.35
C TYR A 47 -0.40 3.50 9.31
N MET A 48 0.17 2.75 8.35
CA MET A 48 -0.04 1.30 8.27
C MET A 48 0.71 0.51 9.35
N THR A 49 1.76 1.08 9.95
CA THR A 49 2.59 0.42 10.97
C THR A 49 2.23 0.81 12.40
N GLU A 50 1.59 1.95 12.60
CA GLU A 50 1.20 2.42 13.92
C GLU A 50 0.06 1.58 14.50
N PRO A 51 0.22 1.05 15.73
CA PRO A 51 -0.90 0.43 16.43
C PRO A 51 -2.00 1.46 16.61
N ALA A 52 -3.19 1.12 16.16
CA ALA A 52 -4.38 1.90 16.40
C ALA A 52 -4.54 2.30 17.88
N SER A 53 -4.44 3.60 18.17
CA SER A 53 -4.89 4.15 19.45
C SER A 53 -6.41 4.33 19.41
N GLY A 54 -7.15 3.24 19.65
CA GLY A 54 -8.62 3.23 19.75
C GLY A 54 -9.35 2.67 18.52
N ASN A 55 -10.67 2.63 18.60
CA ASN A 55 -11.57 2.08 17.56
C ASN A 55 -12.07 3.14 16.56
N VAL A 56 -11.32 4.23 16.35
CA VAL A 56 -11.78 5.29 15.43
C VAL A 56 -11.45 4.88 14.00
N LEU A 57 -12.49 4.48 13.27
CA LEU A 57 -12.40 4.24 11.84
C LEU A 57 -12.35 5.58 11.11
N GLU A 58 -11.30 5.79 10.31
CA GLU A 58 -11.19 6.97 9.46
C GLU A 58 -11.49 6.62 8.00
N PHE A 59 -12.32 7.45 7.37
CA PHE A 59 -12.64 7.37 5.96
C PHE A 59 -11.64 8.17 5.12
N ASN A 60 -11.35 7.69 3.90
CA ASN A 60 -10.51 8.33 2.91
C ASN A 60 -9.09 8.65 3.42
N THR A 61 -8.53 7.79 4.28
CA THR A 61 -7.27 8.05 4.96
C THR A 61 -6.12 8.25 3.98
N VAL A 62 -5.98 7.35 2.99
CA VAL A 62 -4.90 7.46 1.99
C VAL A 62 -5.03 8.76 1.20
N ARG A 63 -6.25 9.14 0.81
CA ARG A 63 -6.52 10.42 0.12
C ARG A 63 -6.15 11.62 0.98
N LYS A 64 -6.55 11.64 2.26
CA LYS A 64 -6.23 12.74 3.19
C LYS A 64 -4.72 12.93 3.33
N ILE A 65 -3.97 11.84 3.47
CA ILE A 65 -2.50 11.90 3.49
C ILE A 65 -2.00 12.52 2.18
N LEU A 66 -2.39 11.96 1.02
CA LEU A 66 -1.94 12.43 -0.28
C LEU A 66 -2.27 13.91 -0.55
N ARG A 67 -3.47 14.39 -0.21
CA ARG A 67 -3.90 15.79 -0.40
C ARG A 67 -2.94 16.80 0.25
N SER A 68 -2.28 16.43 1.35
CA SER A 68 -1.32 17.31 2.02
C SER A 68 0.03 17.44 1.31
N HIS A 69 0.31 16.60 0.31
CA HIS A 69 1.58 16.57 -0.43
C HIS A 69 1.44 16.74 -1.94
N VAL A 70 0.24 16.56 -2.50
CA VAL A 70 0.01 16.54 -3.95
C VAL A 70 -0.40 17.91 -4.47
N ASN A 71 0.21 18.34 -5.57
CA ASN A 71 -0.18 19.53 -6.32
C ASN A 71 -1.53 19.27 -7.03
N GLU A 72 -2.49 20.19 -6.92
CA GLU A 72 -3.79 20.11 -7.59
C GLU A 72 -3.68 19.96 -9.12
N ALA A 73 -2.59 20.44 -9.72
CA ALA A 73 -2.32 20.28 -11.15
C ALA A 73 -1.90 18.85 -11.56
N GLU A 74 -1.71 17.93 -10.61
CA GLU A 74 -1.37 16.53 -10.89
C GLU A 74 -2.61 15.73 -11.33
N GLU A 75 -2.93 15.77 -12.63
CA GLU A 75 -4.12 15.13 -13.19
C GLU A 75 -4.19 13.62 -12.87
N GLY A 76 -3.04 12.93 -12.87
CA GLY A 76 -2.94 11.50 -12.55
C GLY A 76 -3.35 11.14 -11.12
N LEU A 77 -3.42 12.12 -10.22
CA LEU A 77 -3.88 11.98 -8.84
C LEU A 77 -5.17 12.77 -8.55
N SER A 78 -5.87 13.29 -9.57
CA SER A 78 -7.12 14.04 -9.40
C SER A 78 -8.19 13.32 -8.55
N TRP A 79 -8.18 11.99 -8.58
CA TRP A 79 -9.07 11.14 -7.79
C TRP A 79 -8.94 11.33 -6.27
N ILE A 80 -7.82 11.86 -5.76
CA ILE A 80 -7.67 12.11 -4.32
C ILE A 80 -8.64 13.19 -3.83
N TRP A 81 -9.05 14.13 -4.69
CA TRP A 81 -9.91 15.27 -4.33
C TRP A 81 -11.39 14.92 -4.28
N ALA A 82 -11.81 13.92 -5.05
CA ALA A 82 -13.12 13.30 -4.86
C ALA A 82 -13.08 12.48 -3.56
N GLU A 83 -14.10 12.59 -2.71
CA GLU A 83 -14.25 11.61 -1.63
C GLU A 83 -14.85 10.32 -2.18
N ASN A 84 -14.44 9.17 -1.65
CA ASN A 84 -15.12 7.93 -1.97
C ASN A 84 -16.57 8.00 -1.49
N VAL A 85 -17.50 7.87 -2.43
CA VAL A 85 -18.90 7.60 -2.09
C VAL A 85 -19.01 6.09 -1.88
N TYR A 86 -19.19 5.68 -0.63
CA TYR A 86 -19.24 4.28 -0.23
C TYR A 86 -20.56 3.63 -0.63
N THR A 87 -20.72 3.32 -1.91
CA THR A 87 -21.95 2.74 -2.48
C THR A 87 -22.07 1.22 -2.26
N GLY A 88 -20.98 0.56 -1.86
CA GLY A 88 -20.94 -0.87 -1.52
C GLY A 88 -20.48 -1.14 -0.08
N ASN A 89 -20.31 -2.42 0.25
CA ASN A 89 -19.89 -2.85 1.59
C ASN A 89 -18.54 -2.22 1.98
N ILE A 90 -18.53 -1.62 3.17
CA ILE A 90 -17.35 -1.06 3.81
C ILE A 90 -16.80 -2.11 4.76
N LEU A 91 -15.55 -2.54 4.53
CA LEU A 91 -14.90 -3.57 5.32
C LEU A 91 -13.61 -3.02 5.91
N ILE A 92 -13.50 -3.06 7.24
CA ILE A 92 -12.23 -2.85 7.93
C ILE A 92 -11.34 -4.06 7.68
N ILE A 93 -10.17 -3.85 7.09
CA ILE A 93 -9.24 -4.93 6.81
C ILE A 93 -8.42 -5.20 8.07
N LYS A 94 -8.75 -6.29 8.78
CA LYS A 94 -8.11 -6.67 10.06
C LYS A 94 -7.04 -7.75 9.90
N ASN A 95 -6.26 -7.72 8.82
CA ASN A 95 -5.21 -8.72 8.57
C ASN A 95 -3.81 -8.09 8.56
N GLU A 96 -3.06 -8.28 9.64
CA GLU A 96 -1.75 -7.66 9.86
C GLU A 96 -0.75 -8.00 8.75
N LYS A 97 -0.84 -9.21 8.20
CA LYS A 97 0.03 -9.63 7.10
C LYS A 97 -0.20 -8.80 5.84
N TYR A 98 -1.41 -8.31 5.61
CA TYR A 98 -1.70 -7.49 4.44
C TYR A 98 -1.03 -6.11 4.56
N TYR A 99 -1.04 -5.53 5.75
CA TYR A 99 -0.35 -4.28 6.04
C TYR A 99 1.15 -4.45 5.92
N ASN A 100 1.72 -5.53 6.48
CA ASN A 100 3.15 -5.79 6.35
C ASN A 100 3.59 -5.93 4.88
N ILE A 101 2.79 -6.55 4.03
CA ILE A 101 3.06 -6.64 2.58
C ILE A 101 3.06 -5.25 1.95
N LEU A 102 2.02 -4.44 2.20
CA LEU A 102 1.90 -3.10 1.62
C LEU A 102 3.02 -2.17 2.12
N THR A 103 3.30 -2.20 3.42
CA THR A 103 4.43 -1.50 4.03
C THR A 103 5.74 -1.85 3.35
N ALA A 104 6.04 -3.14 3.18
CA ALA A 104 7.28 -3.57 2.52
C ALA A 104 7.35 -3.11 1.05
N ILE A 105 6.22 -3.08 0.32
CA ILE A 105 6.17 -2.55 -1.05
C ILE A 105 6.52 -1.06 -1.07
N PHE A 106 5.87 -0.24 -0.25
CA PHE A 106 6.12 1.21 -0.24
C PHE A 106 7.49 1.56 0.33
N GLN A 107 8.00 0.82 1.31
CA GLN A 107 9.37 0.97 1.80
C GLN A 107 10.39 0.65 0.72
N GLU A 108 10.20 -0.42 -0.05
CA GLU A 108 11.07 -0.75 -1.19
C GLU A 108 11.02 0.37 -2.24
N MET A 109 9.85 0.93 -2.55
CA MET A 109 9.71 2.08 -3.46
C MET A 109 10.50 3.29 -2.97
N ILE A 110 10.39 3.64 -1.68
CA ILE A 110 11.16 4.73 -1.07
C ILE A 110 12.67 4.46 -1.18
N GLN A 111 13.11 3.24 -0.85
CA GLN A 111 14.52 2.86 -0.87
C GLN A 111 15.14 2.90 -2.26
N CYS A 112 14.38 2.56 -3.31
CA CYS A 112 14.84 2.61 -4.69
C CYS A 112 14.33 3.81 -5.47
N ALA A 113 13.88 4.88 -4.81
CA ALA A 113 13.24 6.05 -5.42
C ALA A 113 14.05 6.73 -6.56
N ARG A 114 15.38 6.52 -6.59
CA ARG A 114 16.31 7.08 -7.59
C ARG A 114 16.64 6.14 -8.75
N ASP A 115 16.24 4.87 -8.68
CA ASP A 115 16.47 3.85 -9.70
C ASP A 115 15.17 3.61 -10.49
N LYS A 116 15.02 4.34 -11.60
CA LYS A 116 13.79 4.34 -12.40
C LYS A 116 13.44 2.96 -12.95
N GLN A 117 14.43 2.22 -13.43
CA GLN A 117 14.20 0.91 -14.02
C GLN A 117 13.77 -0.10 -12.96
N ARG A 118 14.40 -0.07 -11.78
CA ARG A 118 13.99 -0.88 -10.64
C ARG A 118 12.60 -0.52 -10.16
N LEU A 119 12.29 0.77 -10.01
CA LEU A 119 10.96 1.24 -9.62
C LEU A 119 9.87 0.81 -10.59
N TRP A 120 10.12 0.94 -11.90
CA TRP A 120 9.16 0.55 -12.90
C TRP A 120 8.83 -0.95 -12.78
N GLN A 121 9.85 -1.79 -12.67
CA GLN A 121 9.64 -3.23 -12.46
C GLN A 121 8.98 -3.54 -11.11
N LEU A 122 9.29 -2.79 -10.05
CA LEU A 122 8.64 -2.94 -8.75
C LEU A 122 7.14 -2.61 -8.84
N CYS A 123 6.78 -1.49 -9.45
CA CYS A 123 5.39 -1.09 -9.64
C CYS A 123 4.65 -2.09 -10.54
N ASP A 124 5.29 -2.53 -11.64
CA ASP A 124 4.73 -3.56 -12.52
C ASP A 124 4.48 -4.88 -11.76
N ALA A 125 5.41 -5.31 -10.92
CA ALA A 125 5.27 -6.53 -10.12
C ALA A 125 4.26 -6.42 -8.97
N THR A 126 3.89 -5.21 -8.54
CA THR A 126 3.13 -5.01 -7.29
C THR A 126 1.78 -4.32 -7.45
N HIS A 127 1.49 -3.70 -8.61
CA HIS A 127 0.28 -2.89 -8.80
C HIS A 127 -1.02 -3.61 -8.40
N ASN A 128 -1.21 -4.89 -8.76
CA ASN A 128 -2.45 -5.62 -8.38
C ASN A 128 -2.46 -6.18 -6.95
N ILE A 129 -1.37 -6.05 -6.17
CA ILE A 129 -1.31 -6.66 -4.84
C ILE A 129 -2.38 -6.08 -3.89
N PRO A 130 -2.60 -4.75 -3.79
CA PRO A 130 -3.63 -4.21 -2.87
C PRO A 130 -5.02 -4.78 -3.16
N THR A 131 -5.44 -4.84 -4.43
CA THR A 131 -6.74 -5.39 -4.82
C THR A 131 -6.83 -6.90 -4.56
N LEU A 132 -5.75 -7.66 -4.80
CA LEU A 132 -5.69 -9.09 -4.49
C LEU A 132 -5.84 -9.38 -2.99
N LEU A 133 -5.26 -8.55 -2.12
CA LEU A 133 -5.37 -8.74 -0.67
C LEU A 133 -6.82 -8.63 -0.20
N VAL A 134 -7.61 -7.72 -0.79
CA VAL A 134 -9.03 -7.56 -0.45
C VAL A 134 -9.93 -8.61 -1.11
N ALA A 135 -9.69 -8.92 -2.38
CA ALA A 135 -10.63 -9.74 -3.18
C ALA A 135 -10.35 -11.25 -3.12
N CYS A 136 -9.09 -11.66 -2.90
CA CYS A 136 -8.69 -13.06 -3.00
C CYS A 136 -8.60 -13.74 -1.63
N LYS A 137 -9.24 -14.90 -1.47
CA LYS A 137 -9.15 -15.71 -0.22
C LYS A 137 -7.74 -16.26 0.03
N LYS A 138 -6.94 -16.52 -1.02
CA LYS A 138 -5.60 -17.12 -0.91
C LYS A 138 -4.59 -16.47 -1.89
N PRO A 139 -4.25 -15.17 -1.71
CA PRO A 139 -3.48 -14.43 -2.71
C PRO A 139 -2.00 -14.82 -2.80
N LYS A 140 -1.46 -15.53 -1.80
CA LYS A 140 -0.03 -15.83 -1.64
C LYS A 140 0.66 -16.37 -2.90
N LYS A 141 0.08 -17.39 -3.54
CA LYS A 141 0.69 -18.02 -4.73
C LYS A 141 0.75 -17.04 -5.90
N ILE A 142 -0.30 -16.23 -6.07
CA ILE A 142 -0.39 -15.22 -7.13
C ILE A 142 0.66 -14.14 -6.89
N ILE A 143 0.74 -13.59 -5.67
CA ILE A 143 1.73 -12.58 -5.29
C ILE A 143 3.15 -13.11 -5.54
N LYS A 144 3.47 -14.34 -5.10
CA LYS A 144 4.79 -14.96 -5.34
C LYS A 144 5.15 -15.02 -6.83
N SER A 145 4.17 -15.29 -7.68
CA SER A 145 4.39 -15.35 -9.14
C SER A 145 4.65 -13.96 -9.72
N MET A 146 3.88 -12.95 -9.31
CA MET A 146 4.02 -11.58 -9.80
C MET A 146 5.39 -10.98 -9.48
N VAL A 147 5.86 -11.15 -8.23
CA VAL A 147 7.14 -10.57 -7.79
C VAL A 147 8.37 -11.39 -8.17
N ARG A 148 8.19 -12.52 -8.88
CA ARG A 148 9.28 -13.46 -9.19
C ARG A 148 10.41 -12.80 -9.98
N PHE A 149 10.07 -12.01 -10.99
CA PHE A 149 11.07 -11.38 -11.86
C PHE A 149 11.79 -10.24 -11.14
N TYR A 150 11.06 -9.37 -10.44
CA TYR A 150 11.65 -8.35 -9.59
C TYR A 150 12.64 -8.93 -8.56
N ARG A 151 12.28 -10.06 -7.92
CA ARG A 151 13.17 -10.76 -6.98
C ARG A 151 14.46 -11.25 -7.64
N LYS A 152 14.36 -11.77 -8.85
CA LYS A 152 15.50 -12.29 -9.60
C LYS A 152 16.47 -11.16 -9.94
N ASP A 153 15.94 -10.02 -10.36
CA ASP A 153 16.74 -8.95 -10.95
C ASP A 153 17.26 -7.95 -9.91
N TYR A 154 16.52 -7.69 -8.81
CA TYR A 154 16.85 -6.62 -7.85
C TYR A 154 16.91 -7.03 -6.38
N ASN A 155 15.87 -7.68 -5.85
CA ASN A 155 15.83 -8.02 -4.42
C ASN A 155 15.31 -9.44 -4.19
N LYS A 156 16.26 -10.39 -4.08
CA LYS A 156 15.99 -11.84 -3.89
C LYS A 156 15.05 -12.14 -2.71
N TYR A 157 15.08 -11.30 -1.67
CA TYR A 157 14.33 -11.50 -0.43
C TYR A 157 13.05 -10.66 -0.34
N PHE A 158 12.74 -9.85 -1.35
CA PHE A 158 11.57 -8.97 -1.36
C PHE A 158 10.27 -9.74 -1.06
N LEU A 159 9.50 -9.37 -0.05
CA LEU A 159 8.26 -10.05 0.39
C LEU A 159 8.42 -11.52 0.82
N VAL A 160 9.62 -12.02 1.08
CA VAL A 160 9.79 -13.44 1.48
C VAL A 160 9.23 -13.67 2.87
N GLU A 161 9.57 -12.83 3.85
CA GLU A 161 9.13 -12.96 5.24
C GLU A 161 7.64 -12.61 5.41
N GLU A 162 7.17 -11.58 4.72
CA GLU A 162 5.79 -11.10 4.77
C GLU A 162 4.83 -12.19 4.25
N LEU A 163 5.27 -12.98 3.27
CA LEU A 163 4.50 -14.11 2.72
C LEU A 163 4.69 -15.41 3.54
N LYS A 164 5.56 -15.45 4.55
CA LYS A 164 5.63 -16.60 5.48
C LYS A 164 4.42 -16.54 6.43
N GLY A 165 3.72 -17.67 6.55
CA GLY A 165 2.54 -17.78 7.42
C GLY A 165 1.24 -17.18 6.88
N MET A 166 1.27 -16.53 5.70
CA MET A 166 0.08 -16.23 4.90
C MET A 166 -0.48 -17.50 4.26
#